data_AF-A0A7R9GIT7-F1
#
_entry.id   AF-A0A7R9GIT7-F1
#
_cell.length_a   1.000
_cell.length_b   1.000
_cell.length_c   1.000
_cell.angle_alpha   90.00
_cell.angle_beta   90.00
_cell.angle_gamma   90.00
#
_symmetry.space_group_name_H-M   'P 1'
#
loop_
_entity.id
_entity.type
_entity.pdbx_description
1 polymer ?
#
loop_
_entity_poly.entity_id
_entity_poly.type
_entity_poly.pdbx_seq_one_letter_code
_entity_poly.pdbx_strand_id
1 'polypeptide(L)'
;MTWGLLLYAGFVVVVVILPWEGGGFPPLYNFINLVVFNCLAFLAAASHARAMLTDPGAVPKGNATREMMQKMGFEEGEVVFKCPKCCSIKPERAHHCSICQRCIKKMDHHCPWVNNCVGEKNQKYFVLFTFYIAVISVHALFLCVNHFIYCVNEEWRGAVCSKYSPPASVIFMLFLLIEGLLFAIFTAIMFGSQISAIWNDETGIEALKKEYGSWTRQAKWKSVQAVFGEKFGLSWFSPFSSVQEVFRKSRYYSV
;
A
#
# COMPACT_ATOMS: atom_id res chain seq x y z
N MET A 1 4.73 -8.37 11.02
CA MET A 1 3.88 -7.42 11.76
C MET A 1 2.51 -7.26 11.11
N THR A 2 2.37 -6.69 9.90
CA THR A 2 1.06 -6.48 9.22
C THR A 2 0.16 -7.72 9.19
N TRP A 3 0.72 -8.89 8.83
CA TRP A 3 -0.01 -10.16 8.82
C TRP A 3 -0.57 -10.56 10.20
N GLY A 4 0.21 -10.34 11.27
CA GLY A 4 -0.23 -10.62 12.63
C GLY A 4 -1.37 -9.72 13.08
N LEU A 5 -1.33 -8.44 12.68
CA LEU A 5 -2.39 -7.46 12.94
C LEU A 5 -3.69 -7.84 12.21
N LEU A 6 -3.60 -8.18 10.92
CA LEU A 6 -4.77 -8.67 10.16
C LEU A 6 -5.36 -9.97 10.75
N LEU A 7 -4.52 -10.88 11.23
CA LEU A 7 -4.99 -12.10 11.90
C LEU A 7 -5.66 -11.79 13.23
N TYR A 8 -5.11 -10.86 14.01
CA TYR A 8 -5.72 -10.41 15.26
C TYR A 8 -7.08 -9.74 15.02
N ALA A 9 -7.14 -8.79 14.09
CA ALA A 9 -8.40 -8.15 13.69
C ALA A 9 -9.42 -9.19 13.18
N GLY A 10 -8.97 -10.17 12.40
CA GLY A 10 -9.81 -11.28 11.94
C GLY A 10 -10.34 -12.13 13.10
N PHE A 11 -9.50 -12.46 14.08
CA PHE A 11 -9.94 -13.16 15.28
C PHE A 11 -11.02 -12.36 16.01
N VAL A 12 -10.80 -11.07 16.31
CA VAL A 12 -11.78 -10.28 17.06
C VAL A 12 -13.08 -10.09 16.27
N VAL A 13 -13.01 -9.73 14.98
CA VAL A 13 -14.22 -9.51 14.18
C VAL A 13 -14.99 -10.81 13.94
N VAL A 14 -14.32 -11.87 13.50
CA VAL A 14 -14.98 -13.12 13.06
C VAL A 14 -15.36 -14.03 14.22
N VAL A 15 -14.61 -14.02 15.34
CA VAL A 15 -14.83 -14.93 16.47
C VAL A 15 -15.49 -14.24 17.65
N VAL A 16 -15.15 -12.99 17.94
CA VAL A 16 -15.68 -12.27 19.11
C VAL A 16 -16.95 -11.49 18.76
N ILE A 17 -16.98 -10.79 17.62
CA ILE A 17 -18.06 -9.83 17.28
C ILE A 17 -19.21 -10.45 16.48
N LEU A 18 -18.91 -11.15 15.37
CA LEU A 18 -19.92 -11.58 14.39
C LEU A 18 -20.73 -12.87 14.68
N PRO A 19 -20.21 -13.92 15.34
CA PRO A 19 -20.83 -15.25 15.29
C PRO A 19 -21.94 -15.45 16.33
N TRP A 20 -22.75 -14.43 16.62
CA TRP A 20 -23.71 -14.53 17.72
C TRP A 20 -25.17 -14.30 17.32
N GLU A 21 -25.92 -15.41 17.27
CA GLU A 21 -27.32 -15.53 16.84
C GLU A 21 -28.35 -14.88 17.78
N GLY A 22 -27.95 -14.51 19.01
CA GLY A 22 -28.81 -13.81 19.95
C GLY A 22 -28.60 -12.30 20.02
N GLY A 23 -27.65 -11.75 19.25
CA GLY A 23 -27.11 -10.40 19.44
C GLY A 23 -27.96 -9.27 18.84
N GLY A 24 -29.27 -9.45 18.71
CA GLY A 24 -30.19 -8.45 18.16
C GLY A 24 -30.00 -8.12 16.66
N PHE A 25 -28.93 -8.57 16.03
CA PHE A 25 -28.66 -8.37 14.60
C PHE A 25 -29.18 -9.55 13.76
N PRO A 26 -29.79 -9.28 12.59
CA PRO A 26 -30.25 -10.34 11.69
C PRO A 26 -29.09 -11.23 11.20
N PRO A 27 -29.29 -12.55 11.00
CA PRO A 27 -28.24 -13.43 10.46
C PRO A 27 -27.65 -12.96 9.13
N LEU A 28 -28.48 -12.34 8.28
CA LEU A 28 -28.05 -11.74 7.02
C LEU A 28 -27.06 -10.59 7.22
N TYR A 29 -27.24 -9.76 8.26
CA TYR A 29 -26.31 -8.68 8.60
C TYR A 29 -24.93 -9.27 8.97
N ASN A 30 -24.89 -10.28 9.84
CA ASN A 30 -23.64 -10.93 10.23
C ASN A 30 -22.95 -11.58 9.03
N PHE A 31 -23.71 -12.25 8.17
CA PHE A 31 -23.17 -12.87 6.95
C PHE A 31 -22.57 -11.83 5.98
N ILE A 32 -23.27 -10.72 5.72
CA ILE A 32 -22.76 -9.65 4.84
C ILE A 32 -21.47 -9.06 5.41
N ASN A 33 -21.44 -8.71 6.70
CA ASN A 33 -20.24 -8.14 7.32
C ASN A 33 -19.08 -9.14 7.35
N LEU A 34 -19.36 -10.43 7.56
CA LEU A 34 -18.35 -11.49 7.47
C LEU A 34 -17.73 -11.54 6.07
N VAL A 35 -18.55 -11.53 5.02
CA VAL A 35 -18.08 -11.54 3.63
C VAL A 35 -17.29 -10.27 3.31
N VAL A 36 -17.81 -9.10 3.66
CA VAL A 36 -17.14 -7.80 3.42
C VAL A 36 -15.78 -7.76 4.12
N PHE A 37 -15.72 -8.10 5.41
CA PHE A 37 -14.48 -8.10 6.17
C PHE A 37 -13.44 -9.05 5.56
N ASN A 38 -13.82 -10.29 5.23
CA ASN A 38 -12.89 -11.27 4.66
C ASN A 38 -12.41 -10.87 3.26
N CYS A 39 -13.29 -10.31 2.42
CA CYS A 39 -12.91 -9.78 1.11
C CYS A 39 -11.90 -8.63 1.23
N LEU A 40 -12.14 -7.68 2.13
CA LEU A 40 -11.22 -6.58 2.39
C LEU A 40 -9.89 -7.08 2.96
N ALA A 41 -9.91 -8.04 3.89
CA ALA A 41 -8.71 -8.62 4.48
C ALA A 41 -7.86 -9.32 3.42
N PHE A 42 -8.50 -10.09 2.55
CA PHE A 42 -7.84 -10.76 1.43
C PHE A 42 -7.20 -9.75 0.46
N LEU A 43 -7.94 -8.71 0.06
CA LEU A 43 -7.43 -7.67 -0.85
C LEU A 43 -6.28 -6.87 -0.22
N ALA A 44 -6.36 -6.55 1.07
CA ALA A 44 -5.29 -5.90 1.82
C ALA A 44 -4.04 -6.78 1.88
N ALA A 45 -4.19 -8.05 2.23
CA ALA A 45 -3.09 -9.02 2.30
C ALA A 45 -2.45 -9.26 0.92
N ALA A 46 -3.26 -9.42 -0.13
CA ALA A 46 -2.77 -9.59 -1.49
C ALA A 46 -2.01 -8.34 -1.98
N SER A 47 -2.54 -7.14 -1.72
CA SER A 47 -1.87 -5.88 -2.06
C SER A 47 -0.56 -5.69 -1.29
N HIS A 48 -0.54 -6.03 -0.01
CA HIS A 48 0.68 -6.03 0.82
C HIS A 48 1.74 -6.99 0.28
N ALA A 49 1.36 -8.23 -0.01
CA ALA A 49 2.26 -9.23 -0.59
C ALA A 49 2.85 -8.75 -1.93
N ARG A 50 2.02 -8.13 -2.79
CA ARG A 50 2.48 -7.57 -4.07
C ARG A 50 3.44 -6.40 -3.87
N ALA A 51 3.16 -5.48 -2.93
CA ALA A 51 4.07 -4.38 -2.61
C ALA A 51 5.42 -4.87 -2.07
N MET A 52 5.39 -5.91 -1.22
CA MET A 52 6.58 -6.52 -0.62
C MET A 52 7.44 -7.29 -1.63
N LEU A 53 6.81 -8.09 -2.49
CA LEU A 53 7.52 -9.06 -3.35
C LEU A 53 7.80 -8.56 -4.77
N THR A 54 7.17 -7.47 -5.22
CA THR A 54 7.44 -6.91 -6.55
C THR A 54 8.73 -6.11 -6.54
N ASP A 55 9.57 -6.28 -7.57
CA ASP A 55 10.73 -5.40 -7.78
C ASP A 55 10.25 -3.94 -7.92
N PRO A 56 10.76 -3.00 -7.10
CA PRO A 56 10.27 -1.62 -7.10
C PRO A 56 10.78 -0.79 -8.30
N GLY A 57 11.52 -1.38 -9.23
CA GLY A 57 12.24 -0.69 -10.29
C GLY A 57 13.74 -0.56 -9.99
N ALA A 58 14.37 -1.65 -9.55
CA ALA A 58 15.79 -1.66 -9.23
C ALA A 58 16.66 -1.45 -10.48
N VAL A 59 17.68 -0.60 -10.36
CA VAL A 59 18.67 -0.35 -11.40
C VAL A 59 19.81 -1.37 -11.27
N PRO A 60 20.24 -2.04 -12.37
CA PRO A 60 21.37 -2.96 -12.35
C PRO A 60 22.66 -2.29 -11.85
N LYS A 61 23.39 -2.98 -10.97
CA LYS A 61 24.71 -2.53 -10.49
C LYS A 61 25.77 -2.72 -11.58
N GLY A 62 26.84 -1.93 -11.51
CA GLY A 62 27.99 -2.08 -12.40
C GLY A 62 27.72 -1.74 -13.87
N ASN A 63 26.54 -1.20 -14.20
CA ASN A 63 26.17 -0.85 -15.57
C ASN A 63 26.82 0.46 -16.06
N ALA A 64 27.71 1.09 -15.28
CA ALA A 64 28.45 2.29 -15.69
C ALA A 64 29.66 1.99 -16.58
N THR A 65 29.47 1.20 -17.64
CA THR A 65 30.51 0.90 -18.64
C THR A 65 30.36 1.80 -19.87
N ARG A 66 31.46 2.02 -20.62
CA ARG A 66 31.43 2.75 -21.89
C ARG A 66 30.47 2.11 -22.90
N GLU A 67 30.48 0.78 -22.97
CA GLU A 67 29.57 0.01 -23.82
C GLU A 67 28.10 0.27 -23.45
N MET A 68 27.76 0.29 -22.16
CA MET A 68 26.39 0.57 -21.72
C MET A 68 26.00 2.02 -22.02
N MET A 69 26.92 2.97 -21.88
CA MET A 69 26.67 4.38 -22.25
C MET A 69 26.36 4.51 -23.75
N GLN A 70 27.13 3.82 -24.59
CA GLN A 70 26.89 3.80 -26.04
C GLN A 70 25.57 3.09 -26.38
N LYS A 71 25.24 1.97 -25.73
CA LYS A 71 23.96 1.26 -25.90
C LYS A 71 22.75 2.11 -25.49
N MET A 72 22.92 2.95 -24.47
CA MET A 72 21.89 3.91 -24.03
C MET A 72 21.82 5.16 -24.91
N GLY A 73 22.72 5.30 -25.90
CA GLY A 73 22.72 6.39 -26.87
C GLY A 73 23.21 7.73 -26.31
N PHE A 74 24.03 7.72 -25.25
CA PHE A 74 24.66 8.95 -24.75
C PHE A 74 25.69 9.47 -25.77
N GLU A 75 25.63 10.78 -26.04
CA GLU A 75 26.59 11.44 -26.93
C GLU A 75 27.93 11.71 -26.21
N GLU A 76 29.03 11.81 -26.98
CA GLU A 76 30.32 12.18 -26.40
C GLU A 76 30.26 13.60 -25.83
N GLY A 77 30.54 13.71 -24.53
CA GLY A 77 30.46 14.97 -23.78
C GLY A 77 29.15 15.17 -23.01
N GLU A 78 28.17 14.27 -23.14
CA GLU A 78 26.93 14.33 -22.37
C GLU A 78 27.18 14.00 -20.88
N VAL A 79 26.60 14.81 -19.98
CA VAL A 79 26.77 14.66 -18.54
C VAL A 79 25.90 13.52 -18.02
N VAL A 80 26.54 12.39 -17.68
CA VAL A 80 25.87 11.20 -17.13
C VAL A 80 26.00 11.15 -15.61
N PHE A 81 24.88 11.18 -14.90
CA PHE A 81 24.86 10.97 -13.46
C PHE A 81 25.09 9.49 -13.11
N LYS A 82 25.99 9.24 -12.15
CA LYS A 82 26.33 7.88 -11.69
C LYS A 82 26.11 7.75 -10.20
N CYS A 83 25.72 6.57 -9.76
CA CYS A 83 25.73 6.22 -8.35
C CYS A 83 27.10 5.64 -7.98
N PRO A 84 27.89 6.29 -7.10
CA PRO A 84 29.21 5.80 -6.71
C PRO A 84 29.12 4.47 -5.93
N LYS A 85 28.05 4.28 -5.14
CA LYS A 85 27.83 3.06 -4.35
C LYS A 85 27.43 1.84 -5.18
N CYS A 86 26.71 2.07 -6.28
CA CYS A 86 26.23 0.98 -7.15
C CYS A 86 27.09 0.80 -8.40
N CYS A 87 28.03 1.70 -8.66
CA CYS A 87 28.77 1.81 -9.93
C CYS A 87 27.82 1.74 -11.14
N SER A 88 26.67 2.41 -11.03
CA SER A 88 25.59 2.35 -12.01
C SER A 88 25.30 3.72 -12.60
N ILE A 89 24.95 3.77 -13.88
CA ILE A 89 24.31 4.94 -14.51
C ILE A 89 23.00 5.15 -13.75
N LYS A 90 22.77 6.38 -13.27
CA LYS A 90 21.60 6.75 -12.49
C LYS A 90 20.55 7.29 -13.46
N PRO A 91 19.48 6.53 -13.75
CA PRO A 91 18.39 7.04 -14.56
C PRO A 91 17.77 8.27 -13.91
N GLU A 92 17.08 9.07 -14.73
CA GLU A 92 16.35 10.23 -14.21
C GLU A 92 15.37 9.82 -13.11
N ARG A 93 15.26 10.63 -12.05
CA ARG A 93 14.41 10.38 -10.87
C ARG A 93 14.72 9.10 -10.08
N ALA A 94 15.82 8.40 -10.39
CA ALA A 94 16.25 7.27 -9.57
C ALA A 94 16.96 7.77 -8.31
N HIS A 95 16.84 7.07 -7.18
CA HIS A 95 17.61 7.39 -5.97
C HIS A 95 18.21 6.13 -5.34
N HIS A 96 19.36 6.27 -4.70
CA HIS A 96 20.02 5.17 -4.01
C HIS A 96 19.39 4.97 -2.63
N CYS A 97 18.83 3.78 -2.39
CA CYS A 97 18.38 3.39 -1.06
C CYS A 97 19.52 2.68 -0.31
N SER A 98 19.92 3.23 0.84
CA SER A 98 20.94 2.63 1.70
C SER A 98 20.46 1.34 2.40
N ILE A 99 19.16 1.11 2.52
CA ILE A 99 18.63 -0.12 3.11
C ILE A 99 18.62 -1.23 2.06
N CYS A 100 18.05 -0.97 0.87
CA CYS A 100 18.03 -1.93 -0.23
C CYS A 100 19.38 -2.10 -0.95
N GLN A 101 20.36 -1.23 -0.67
CA GLN A 101 21.70 -1.21 -1.26
C GLN A 101 21.69 -1.18 -2.79
N ARG A 102 20.75 -0.45 -3.39
CA ARG A 102 20.57 -0.33 -4.85
C ARG A 102 19.86 0.97 -5.21
N CYS A 103 20.03 1.43 -6.45
CA CYS A 103 19.24 2.53 -6.99
C CYS A 103 17.85 2.04 -7.41
N ILE A 104 16.81 2.80 -7.08
CA ILE A 104 15.42 2.52 -7.41
C ILE A 104 14.88 3.64 -8.30
N LYS A 105 14.22 3.29 -9.41
CA LYS A 105 13.58 4.24 -10.35
C LYS A 105 12.33 4.85 -9.73
N LYS A 106 12.17 6.18 -9.92
CA LYS A 106 11.12 7.00 -9.26
C LYS A 106 10.94 6.60 -7.80
N MET A 107 12.06 6.55 -7.07
CA MET A 107 12.03 6.11 -5.68
C MET A 107 11.23 7.11 -4.85
N ASP A 108 10.20 6.61 -4.17
CA ASP A 108 9.42 7.42 -3.23
C ASP A 108 10.03 7.32 -1.83
N HIS A 109 10.05 6.12 -1.26
CA HIS A 109 10.68 5.86 0.04
C HIS A 109 11.04 4.37 0.21
N HIS A 110 11.82 4.08 1.25
CA HIS A 110 11.90 2.72 1.78
C HIS A 110 10.86 2.55 2.87
N CYS A 111 10.00 1.55 2.75
CA CYS A 111 8.91 1.33 3.68
C CYS A 111 9.16 0.06 4.51
N PRO A 112 9.44 0.19 5.82
CA PRO A 112 9.66 -0.96 6.69
C PRO A 112 8.46 -1.91 6.76
N TRP A 113 7.23 -1.38 6.62
CA TRP A 113 5.99 -2.15 6.72
C TRP A 113 5.77 -3.15 5.59
N VAL A 114 6.34 -2.89 4.41
CA VAL A 114 6.36 -3.83 3.28
C VAL A 114 7.75 -4.43 3.06
N ASN A 115 8.72 -4.12 3.93
CA ASN A 115 10.12 -4.55 3.83
C ASN A 115 10.72 -4.39 2.41
N ASN A 116 10.37 -3.29 1.75
CA ASN A 116 10.77 -3.03 0.37
C ASN A 116 10.77 -1.52 0.09
N CYS A 117 11.43 -1.11 -0.98
CA CYS A 117 11.23 0.23 -1.51
C CYS A 117 9.86 0.35 -2.19
N VAL A 118 9.28 1.54 -2.14
CA VAL A 118 8.17 1.95 -2.99
C VAL A 118 8.75 2.78 -4.13
N GLY A 119 8.52 2.32 -5.35
CA GLY A 119 9.02 2.95 -6.57
C GLY A 119 8.11 2.66 -7.76
N GLU A 120 8.58 2.99 -8.96
CA GLU A 120 7.80 2.97 -10.20
C GLU A 120 6.99 1.68 -10.42
N LYS A 121 7.59 0.51 -10.14
CA LYS A 121 7.00 -0.79 -10.51
C LYS A 121 6.05 -1.38 -9.47
N ASN A 122 6.04 -0.86 -8.23
CA ASN A 122 5.20 -1.39 -7.16
C ASN A 122 4.33 -0.33 -6.47
N GLN A 123 4.38 0.94 -6.91
CA GLN A 123 3.58 2.04 -6.35
C GLN A 123 2.09 1.73 -6.32
N LYS A 124 1.53 1.14 -7.40
CA LYS A 124 0.12 0.73 -7.45
C LYS A 124 -0.27 -0.16 -6.27
N TYR A 125 0.51 -1.22 -6.03
CA TYR A 125 0.20 -2.17 -4.97
C TYR A 125 0.32 -1.54 -3.59
N PHE A 126 1.26 -0.61 -3.41
CA PHE A 126 1.38 0.15 -2.18
C PHE A 126 0.16 1.04 -1.92
N VAL A 127 -0.36 1.73 -2.95
CA VAL A 127 -1.59 2.53 -2.84
C VAL A 127 -2.82 1.66 -2.53
N LEU A 128 -2.96 0.52 -3.19
CA LEU A 128 -4.05 -0.42 -2.88
C LEU A 128 -3.94 -0.98 -1.47
N PHE A 129 -2.72 -1.30 -1.02
CA PHE A 129 -2.48 -1.75 0.34
C PHE A 129 -2.93 -0.71 1.38
N THR A 130 -2.53 0.56 1.25
CA THR A 130 -2.94 1.61 2.20
C THR A 130 -4.44 1.89 2.13
N PHE A 131 -5.03 1.86 0.93
CA PHE A 131 -6.48 2.00 0.76
C PHE A 131 -7.26 0.89 1.47
N TYR A 132 -6.92 -0.38 1.21
CA TYR A 132 -7.66 -1.51 1.78
C TYR A 132 -7.48 -1.62 3.30
N ILE A 133 -6.29 -1.28 3.83
CA ILE A 133 -6.09 -1.21 5.30
C ILE A 133 -6.93 -0.09 5.91
N ALA A 134 -7.01 1.09 5.28
CA ALA A 134 -7.85 2.18 5.79
C ALA A 134 -9.33 1.76 5.84
N VAL A 135 -9.84 1.18 4.74
CA VAL A 135 -11.24 0.76 4.64
C VAL A 135 -11.58 -0.37 5.61
N ILE A 136 -10.75 -1.42 5.71
CA ILE A 136 -11.00 -2.51 6.67
C ILE A 136 -10.91 -2.04 8.12
N SER A 137 -10.00 -1.10 8.43
CA SER A 137 -9.88 -0.55 9.78
C SER A 137 -11.14 0.23 10.17
N VAL A 138 -11.65 1.10 9.29
CA VAL A 138 -12.91 1.82 9.52
C VAL A 138 -14.09 0.85 9.67
N HIS A 139 -14.14 -0.20 8.83
CA HIS A 139 -15.18 -1.22 8.93
C HIS A 139 -15.12 -2.00 10.26
N ALA A 140 -13.92 -2.41 10.69
CA ALA A 140 -13.73 -3.10 11.97
C ALA A 140 -14.09 -2.20 13.17
N LEU A 141 -13.74 -0.91 13.13
CA LEU A 141 -14.13 0.06 14.15
C LEU A 141 -15.65 0.22 14.23
N PHE A 142 -16.31 0.32 13.08
CA PHE A 142 -17.78 0.38 13.01
C PHE A 142 -18.41 -0.85 13.67
N LEU A 143 -17.96 -2.06 13.31
CA LEU A 143 -18.48 -3.30 13.91
C LEU A 143 -18.21 -3.37 15.41
N CYS A 144 -17.00 -3.02 15.84
CA CYS A 144 -16.58 -3.04 17.23
C CYS A 144 -17.44 -2.08 18.10
N VAL A 145 -17.68 -0.85 17.62
CA VAL A 145 -18.48 0.14 18.35
C VAL A 145 -19.94 -0.28 18.44
N ASN A 146 -20.55 -0.73 17.34
CA ASN A 146 -21.95 -1.18 17.35
C ASN A 146 -22.15 -2.38 18.27
N HIS A 147 -21.25 -3.36 18.21
CA HIS A 147 -21.30 -4.53 19.07
C HIS A 147 -21.11 -4.16 20.55
N PHE A 148 -20.15 -3.27 20.86
CA PHE A 148 -19.94 -2.79 22.22
C PHE A 148 -21.19 -2.07 22.77
N ILE A 149 -21.79 -1.16 22.00
CA ILE A 149 -23.02 -0.44 22.40
C ILE A 149 -24.15 -1.44 22.66
N TYR A 150 -24.36 -2.40 21.76
CA TYR A 150 -25.38 -3.43 21.91
C TYR A 150 -25.18 -4.21 23.21
N CYS A 151 -23.97 -4.70 23.46
CA CYS A 151 -23.66 -5.52 24.64
C CYS A 151 -23.74 -4.76 25.96
N VAL A 152 -23.41 -3.47 25.95
CA VAL A 152 -23.62 -2.59 27.12
C VAL A 152 -25.11 -2.42 27.43
N ASN A 153 -25.95 -2.23 26.41
CA ASN A 153 -27.40 -2.08 26.60
C ASN A 153 -28.06 -3.36 27.12
N GLU A 154 -27.56 -4.53 26.71
CA GLU A 154 -28.00 -5.83 27.21
C GLU A 154 -27.32 -6.23 28.54
N GLU A 155 -26.60 -5.31 29.19
CA GLU A 155 -25.86 -5.54 30.45
C GLU A 155 -24.92 -6.75 30.40
N TRP A 156 -24.41 -7.09 29.21
CA TRP A 156 -23.60 -8.29 28.99
C TRP A 156 -24.25 -9.58 29.49
N ARG A 157 -25.59 -9.66 29.46
CA ARG A 157 -26.35 -10.80 30.00
C ARG A 157 -26.15 -12.06 29.14
N GLY A 158 -25.50 -13.06 29.72
CA GLY A 158 -25.38 -14.41 29.18
C GLY A 158 -24.41 -14.55 28.00
N ALA A 159 -24.49 -15.68 27.28
CA ALA A 159 -23.68 -15.95 26.09
C ALA A 159 -23.96 -14.99 24.92
N VAL A 160 -24.83 -13.99 25.12
CA VAL A 160 -25.45 -13.16 24.08
C VAL A 160 -24.48 -12.22 23.34
N CYS A 161 -23.28 -12.06 23.88
CA CYS A 161 -22.32 -11.08 23.39
C CYS A 161 -21.04 -11.70 22.86
N SER A 162 -20.60 -12.80 23.44
CA SER A 162 -19.33 -13.42 23.08
C SER A 162 -19.23 -14.79 23.74
N LYS A 163 -18.45 -15.68 23.11
CA LYS A 163 -18.04 -16.95 23.71
C LYS A 163 -17.16 -16.73 24.95
N TYR A 164 -16.46 -15.60 25.02
CA TYR A 164 -15.54 -15.26 26.09
C TYR A 164 -16.25 -14.51 27.21
N SER A 165 -15.64 -14.47 28.40
CA SER A 165 -16.16 -13.67 29.51
C SER A 165 -16.24 -12.18 29.12
N PRO A 166 -17.15 -11.39 29.74
CA PRO A 166 -17.27 -9.97 29.43
C PRO A 166 -15.94 -9.21 29.56
N PRO A 167 -15.12 -9.39 30.62
CA PRO A 167 -13.83 -8.71 30.72
C PRO A 167 -12.88 -9.06 29.58
N ALA A 168 -12.80 -10.33 29.18
CA ALA A 168 -11.93 -10.77 28.08
C ALA A 168 -12.38 -10.17 26.74
N SER A 169 -13.69 -10.17 26.47
CA SER A 169 -14.26 -9.60 25.24
C SER A 169 -14.02 -8.10 25.14
N VAL A 170 -14.17 -7.37 26.24
CA VAL A 170 -13.84 -5.93 26.32
C VAL A 170 -12.36 -5.69 26.04
N ILE A 171 -11.45 -6.51 26.59
CA ILE A 171 -10.01 -6.39 26.33
C ILE A 171 -9.70 -6.60 24.84
N PHE A 172 -10.25 -7.65 24.22
CA PHE A 172 -10.03 -7.91 22.79
C PHE A 172 -10.52 -6.75 21.92
N MET A 173 -11.72 -6.23 22.20
CA MET A 173 -12.28 -5.09 21.50
C MET A 173 -11.51 -3.80 21.74
N LEU A 174 -11.00 -3.56 22.95
CA LEU A 174 -10.18 -2.39 23.26
C LEU A 174 -8.90 -2.36 22.41
N PHE A 175 -8.20 -3.48 22.30
CA PHE A 175 -7.02 -3.57 21.45
C PHE A 175 -7.37 -3.44 19.97
N LEU A 176 -8.50 -4.00 19.52
CA LEU A 176 -8.98 -3.80 18.15
C LEU A 176 -9.31 -2.33 17.88
N LEU A 177 -9.89 -1.61 18.84
CA LEU A 177 -10.21 -0.19 18.73
C LEU A 177 -8.93 0.64 18.58
N ILE A 178 -7.92 0.39 19.42
CA ILE A 178 -6.64 1.09 19.37
C ILE A 178 -5.92 0.81 18.04
N GLU A 179 -5.84 -0.47 17.66
CA GLU A 179 -5.25 -0.89 16.39
C GLU A 179 -5.98 -0.23 15.21
N GLY A 180 -7.30 -0.36 15.15
CA GLY A 180 -8.13 0.18 14.08
C GLY A 180 -7.99 1.69 13.93
N LEU A 181 -7.99 2.45 15.03
CA LEU A 181 -7.82 3.91 14.97
C LEU A 181 -6.43 4.30 14.47
N LEU A 182 -5.38 3.69 15.02
CA LEU A 182 -4.00 3.98 14.62
C LEU A 182 -3.78 3.70 13.14
N PHE A 183 -4.19 2.51 12.67
CA PHE A 183 -3.99 2.12 11.28
C PHE A 183 -4.92 2.85 10.32
N ALA A 184 -6.18 3.15 10.69
CA ALA A 184 -7.07 3.96 9.86
C ALA A 184 -6.47 5.34 9.58
N ILE A 185 -6.01 6.05 10.62
CA ILE A 185 -5.43 7.39 10.48
C ILE A 185 -4.13 7.34 9.69
N PHE A 186 -3.20 6.47 10.10
CA PHE A 186 -1.89 6.35 9.45
C PHE A 186 -2.03 6.02 7.96
N THR A 187 -2.83 5.00 7.62
CA THR A 187 -2.98 4.57 6.23
C THR A 187 -3.81 5.52 5.38
N ALA A 188 -4.78 6.23 5.96
CA ALA A 188 -5.50 7.30 5.25
C ALA A 188 -4.57 8.46 4.86
N ILE A 189 -3.67 8.88 5.76
CA ILE A 189 -2.68 9.92 5.47
C ILE A 189 -1.72 9.45 4.38
N MET A 190 -1.17 8.22 4.51
CA MET A 190 -0.28 7.67 3.49
C MET A 190 -0.96 7.48 2.13
N PHE A 191 -2.23 7.05 2.11
CA PHE A 191 -3.02 6.95 0.90
C PHE A 191 -3.16 8.33 0.24
N GLY A 192 -3.58 9.34 1.00
CA GLY A 192 -3.71 10.70 0.52
C GLY A 192 -2.40 11.28 -0.03
N SER A 193 -1.28 11.04 0.66
CA SER A 193 0.04 11.50 0.20
C SER A 193 0.45 10.83 -1.11
N GLN A 194 0.20 9.52 -1.27
CA GLN A 194 0.50 8.82 -2.53
C GLN A 194 -0.39 9.28 -3.68
N ILE A 195 -1.69 9.49 -3.44
CA ILE A 195 -2.58 10.05 -4.48
C ILE A 195 -2.13 11.45 -4.88
N SER A 196 -1.74 12.29 -3.93
CA SER A 196 -1.18 13.62 -4.22
C SER A 196 0.12 13.56 -5.01
N ALA A 197 1.04 12.66 -4.64
CA ALA A 197 2.30 12.41 -5.34
C ALA A 197 2.05 12.01 -6.81
N ILE A 198 1.13 11.07 -7.03
CA ILE A 198 0.73 10.63 -8.38
C ILE A 198 0.09 11.78 -9.16
N TRP A 199 -0.82 12.53 -8.54
CA TRP A 199 -1.55 13.62 -9.18
C TRP A 199 -0.63 14.77 -9.62
N ASN A 200 0.45 15.02 -8.88
CA ASN A 200 1.42 16.06 -9.16
C ASN A 200 2.66 15.56 -9.94
N ASP A 201 2.71 14.27 -10.29
CA ASP A 201 3.87 13.58 -10.90
C ASP A 201 5.18 13.81 -10.12
N GLU A 202 5.10 13.71 -8.79
CA GLU A 202 6.17 14.07 -7.88
C GLU A 202 6.36 12.99 -6.81
N THR A 203 7.59 12.50 -6.62
CA THR A 203 7.92 11.56 -5.54
C THR A 203 8.17 12.30 -4.22
N GLY A 204 8.09 11.59 -3.10
CA GLY A 204 8.39 12.16 -1.78
C GLY A 204 9.81 12.73 -1.67
N ILE A 205 10.80 12.14 -2.36
CA ILE A 205 12.17 12.67 -2.41
C ILE A 205 12.22 14.00 -3.18
N GLU A 206 11.52 14.08 -4.31
CA GLU A 206 11.48 15.28 -5.16
C GLU A 206 10.84 16.45 -4.41
N ALA A 207 9.73 16.20 -3.70
CA ALA A 207 9.05 17.18 -2.86
C ALA A 207 9.95 17.73 -1.74
N LEU A 208 10.71 16.84 -1.07
CA LEU A 208 11.62 17.23 0.00
C LEU A 208 12.85 17.99 -0.50
N LYS A 209 13.39 17.59 -1.65
CA LYS A 209 14.59 18.20 -2.23
C LYS A 209 14.30 19.41 -3.10
N LYS A 210 13.03 19.71 -3.36
CA LYS A 210 12.60 20.78 -4.27
C LYS A 210 13.23 20.64 -5.67
N GLU A 211 13.37 19.39 -6.13
CA GLU A 211 13.86 19.08 -7.48
C GLU A 211 12.71 19.32 -8.47
N TYR A 212 12.54 20.56 -8.96
CA TYR A 212 11.41 20.94 -9.83
C TYR A 212 11.77 21.12 -11.33
N GLY A 213 13.03 20.88 -11.73
CA GLY A 213 13.57 21.49 -12.95
C GLY A 213 14.26 20.59 -13.98
N SER A 214 14.41 19.27 -13.78
CA SER A 214 15.12 18.45 -14.78
C SER A 214 14.22 17.65 -15.75
N TRP A 215 12.97 17.36 -15.37
CA TRP A 215 12.00 16.65 -16.22
C TRP A 215 10.77 17.50 -16.53
N THR A 216 10.10 17.15 -17.63
CA THR A 216 8.76 17.68 -17.94
C THR A 216 7.72 16.92 -17.12
N ARG A 217 6.90 17.65 -16.36
CA ARG A 217 5.79 17.06 -15.61
C ARG A 217 4.75 16.51 -16.57
N GLN A 218 4.31 15.28 -16.32
CA GLN A 218 3.19 14.73 -17.09
C GLN A 218 1.88 15.43 -16.73
N ALA A 219 0.93 15.41 -17.66
CA ALA A 219 -0.44 15.81 -17.36
C ALA A 219 -0.99 14.90 -16.24
N LYS A 220 -1.68 15.51 -15.27
CA LYS A 220 -2.15 14.83 -14.04
C LYS A 220 -2.83 13.49 -14.30
N TRP A 221 -3.70 13.44 -15.31
CA TRP A 221 -4.40 12.20 -15.67
C TRP A 221 -3.48 11.12 -16.26
N LYS A 222 -2.47 11.51 -17.06
CA LYS A 222 -1.46 10.58 -17.59
C LYS A 222 -0.63 9.96 -16.47
N SER A 223 -0.33 10.72 -15.41
CA SER A 223 0.37 10.21 -14.22
C SER A 223 -0.46 9.15 -13.49
N VAL A 224 -1.75 9.39 -13.32
CA VAL A 224 -2.67 8.40 -12.74
C VAL A 224 -2.73 7.14 -13.62
N GLN A 225 -2.88 7.31 -14.93
CA GLN A 225 -2.89 6.19 -15.88
C GLN A 225 -1.57 5.41 -15.89
N ALA A 226 -0.43 6.06 -15.68
CA ALA A 226 0.86 5.40 -15.58
C ALA A 226 0.96 4.48 -14.35
N VAL A 227 0.23 4.77 -13.28
CA VAL A 227 0.21 3.95 -12.04
C VAL A 227 -0.91 2.92 -12.04
N PHE A 228 -2.11 3.22 -12.55
CA PHE A 228 -3.26 2.31 -12.44
C PHE A 228 -3.63 1.60 -13.74
N GLY A 229 -3.16 2.10 -14.88
CA GLY A 229 -3.49 1.64 -16.23
C GLY A 229 -4.31 2.67 -17.03
N GLU A 230 -4.27 2.59 -18.36
CA GLU A 230 -4.91 3.58 -19.25
C GLU A 230 -6.43 3.66 -19.11
N LYS A 231 -7.09 2.50 -19.01
CA LYS A 231 -8.54 2.39 -18.95
C LYS A 231 -8.98 2.24 -17.49
N PHE A 232 -9.80 3.19 -17.03
CA PHE A 232 -10.47 3.09 -15.74
C PHE A 232 -11.38 1.85 -15.70
N GLY A 233 -11.29 1.07 -14.63
CA GLY A 233 -12.08 -0.15 -14.45
C GLY A 233 -11.69 -0.94 -13.21
N LEU A 234 -12.25 -2.14 -13.05
CA LEU A 234 -12.01 -3.02 -11.88
C LEU A 234 -10.52 -3.39 -11.70
N SER A 235 -9.74 -3.36 -12.78
CA SER A 235 -8.29 -3.59 -12.73
C SER A 235 -7.55 -2.54 -11.91
N TRP A 236 -8.10 -1.33 -11.71
CA TRP A 236 -7.46 -0.29 -10.89
C TRP A 236 -7.41 -0.69 -9.42
N PHE A 237 -8.46 -1.39 -8.97
CA PHE A 237 -8.63 -1.82 -7.59
C PHE A 237 -8.06 -3.24 -7.34
N SER A 238 -7.79 -3.99 -8.40
CA SER A 238 -7.24 -5.35 -8.27
C SER A 238 -5.73 -5.34 -8.04
N PRO A 239 -5.20 -6.03 -7.01
CA PRO A 239 -3.76 -6.24 -6.84
C PRO A 239 -3.19 -7.30 -7.80
N PHE A 240 -4.05 -8.01 -8.56
CA PHE A 240 -3.64 -9.07 -9.48
C PHE A 240 -3.39 -8.57 -10.90
N SER A 241 -3.81 -7.35 -11.21
CA SER A 241 -3.54 -6.72 -12.50
C SER A 241 -2.20 -5.98 -12.47
N SER A 242 -1.25 -6.49 -13.23
CA SER A 242 -0.03 -5.74 -13.54
C SER A 242 -0.35 -4.56 -14.45
N VAL A 243 0.24 -3.41 -14.15
CA VAL A 243 0.32 -2.34 -15.14
C VAL A 243 1.30 -2.82 -16.20
N GLN A 244 0.79 -3.17 -17.39
CA GLN A 244 1.65 -3.36 -18.55
C GLN A 244 2.44 -2.07 -18.76
N GLU A 245 3.75 -2.17 -19.05
CA GLU A 245 4.63 -1.01 -19.18
C GLU A 245 4.18 -0.08 -20.33
N VAL A 246 3.28 0.87 -20.04
CA VAL A 246 2.68 1.78 -21.04
C VAL A 246 3.66 2.86 -21.52
N PHE A 247 4.88 2.96 -20.97
CA PHE A 247 5.87 3.92 -21.46
C PHE A 247 7.21 3.27 -21.84
N ARG A 248 7.17 2.34 -22.79
CA ARG A 248 8.36 1.85 -23.51
C ARG A 248 8.89 2.83 -24.58
N LYS A 249 8.81 4.14 -24.34
CA LYS A 249 9.41 5.19 -25.18
C LYS A 249 9.89 6.39 -24.37
N SER A 250 10.63 6.15 -23.28
CA SER A 250 11.72 7.06 -22.92
C SER A 250 12.99 6.41 -23.49
N ARG A 251 13.83 7.21 -24.16
CA ARG A 251 15.02 6.81 -24.93
C ARG A 251 16.04 5.97 -24.14
N TYR A 252 15.83 5.77 -22.84
CA TYR A 252 16.77 5.20 -21.88
C TYR A 252 16.40 3.82 -21.30
N TYR A 253 15.27 3.21 -21.69
CA TYR A 253 14.72 2.03 -20.99
C TYR A 253 14.46 0.78 -21.84
N SER A 254 15.09 0.65 -23.01
CA SER A 254 14.85 -0.49 -23.92
C SER A 254 16.04 -1.44 -24.09
N VAL A 255 16.84 -1.66 -23.04
CA VAL A 255 17.89 -2.69 -23.02
C VAL A 255 17.78 -3.53 -21.75
#